data_AF-A0A6A6KN74-F1
#
_entry.id   AF-A0A6A6KN74-F1
#
_cell.length_a   1.000
_cell.length_b   1.000
_cell.length_c   1.000
_cell.angle_alpha   90.00
_cell.angle_beta   90.00
_cell.angle_gamma   90.00
#
_symmetry.space_group_name_H-M   'P 1'
#
loop_
_entity.id
_entity.type
_entity.pdbx_description
1 polymer ?
#
loop_
_entity_poly.entity_id
_entity_poly.type
_entity_poly.pdbx_seq_one_letter_code
_entity_poly.pdbx_strand_id
1 'polypeptide(L)'
;MGAVPSTPRRGSARPQDTAEYLIGSFVGEKSFPLASDFWQKLLELPLNLRWPTDRVQEACQRFAQNNCYTRHLAKILIHLTQCLQESISTSGAPSPVYTKAINAVYISSVFLKYLIENAQSKNIEDLCLSLDESEPVPDGFIRDINIENLVMHSVLSFIGSVDVSANTYLLHQELLSFMLIAMSSQLLYGPSPGPTDMNLFIDAAMAQESSLVSLVVRRLLLNYIMRPRIPLNSTSYPVFSEGSQPGVLQRVGSAAVDRVDIEGNAHNGSLVRLPFASLFDTLGMCLGDETAALLLYTLVHGNSDFLEYVLVRTDLDTLLMPILETLYNTSKRTSNHIYILLIILLILSQDSSFNASIHKMILPSVPWYQEHLLHQTSLGSLMVIILIRTVKYNLSKLKDLYLHTTCLATLANMAPHVHRLSAYASQRLVSLFYMLSRKYNKLAERIDDKIGKSGSVEQGSFAEDLSAELHIYTDFLRIVLEILNAILTYALPRNPEVLDFFNSRVDAHAEDGEWSVEKVLQLVIINCRSWRGEGMKMFTQLHFSYEQESHPEEFFTPYIWRLALTHCGLSFNPSAINLFPVDLSVEKLNGYGGDADKHQNGELDQNEPLEV
;
A
#
# COMPACT_ATOMS: atom_id res chain seq x y z
N MET A 1 36.12 53.32 -54.77
CA MET A 1 35.90 53.63 -53.34
C MET A 1 34.93 52.60 -52.80
N GLY A 2 35.38 51.78 -51.86
CA GLY A 2 34.63 50.65 -51.31
C GLY A 2 33.59 51.10 -50.28
N ALA A 3 32.41 50.49 -50.34
CA ALA A 3 31.44 50.51 -49.26
C ALA A 3 31.52 49.15 -48.54
N VAL A 4 31.89 49.20 -47.27
CA VAL A 4 32.00 48.04 -46.37
C VAL A 4 30.60 47.61 -45.94
N PRO A 5 30.27 46.31 -45.87
CA PRO A 5 29.04 45.84 -45.25
C PRO A 5 29.16 45.92 -43.72
N SER A 6 28.24 46.64 -43.10
CA SER A 6 28.06 46.70 -41.65
C SER A 6 27.74 45.32 -41.07
N THR A 7 28.53 44.90 -40.09
CA THR A 7 28.31 43.74 -39.21
C THR A 7 27.01 43.90 -38.41
N PRO A 8 26.15 42.87 -38.30
CA PRO A 8 24.98 42.95 -37.43
C PRO A 8 25.40 42.84 -35.97
N ARG A 9 24.90 43.77 -35.16
CA ARG A 9 25.03 43.84 -33.70
C ARG A 9 24.60 42.51 -33.06
N ARG A 10 25.54 41.90 -32.30
CA ARG A 10 25.30 40.81 -31.35
C ARG A 10 24.50 41.38 -30.17
N GLY A 11 23.17 41.25 -30.19
CA GLY A 11 22.30 41.78 -29.14
C GLY A 11 20.98 41.01 -29.04
N SER A 12 20.84 40.29 -27.93
CA SER A 12 19.65 39.56 -27.43
C SER A 12 19.04 38.49 -28.34
N ALA A 13 19.56 37.25 -28.25
CA ALA A 13 18.78 36.06 -28.60
C ALA A 13 17.53 36.00 -27.70
N ARG A 14 16.40 35.48 -28.19
CA ARG A 14 15.19 35.34 -27.36
C ARG A 14 15.51 34.38 -26.20
N PRO A 15 14.88 34.54 -25.02
CA PRO A 15 15.09 33.61 -23.89
C PRO A 15 14.88 32.14 -24.28
N GLN A 16 13.95 31.89 -25.21
CA GLN A 16 13.66 30.58 -25.77
C GLN A 16 14.81 30.02 -26.64
N ASP A 17 15.41 30.85 -27.51
CA ASP A 17 16.56 30.44 -28.34
C ASP A 17 17.78 30.07 -27.46
N THR A 18 17.95 30.77 -26.33
CA THR A 18 19.03 30.51 -25.37
C THR A 18 18.80 29.20 -24.62
N ALA A 19 17.56 28.92 -24.20
CA ALA A 19 17.20 27.66 -23.57
C ALA A 19 17.35 26.47 -24.53
N GLU A 20 16.90 26.61 -25.79
CA GLU A 20 17.06 25.60 -26.83
C GLU A 20 18.55 25.30 -27.10
N TYR A 21 19.40 26.33 -27.17
CA TYR A 21 20.83 26.16 -27.34
C TYR A 21 21.49 25.40 -26.18
N LEU A 22 21.16 25.77 -24.93
CA LEU A 22 21.77 25.17 -23.74
C LEU A 22 21.35 23.71 -23.56
N ILE A 23 20.06 23.40 -23.72
CA ILE A 23 19.58 22.01 -23.64
C ILE A 23 20.06 21.20 -24.84
N GLY A 24 20.06 21.77 -26.06
CA GLY A 24 20.63 21.13 -27.24
C GLY A 24 22.11 20.79 -27.07
N SER A 25 22.86 21.66 -26.39
CA SER A 25 24.26 21.40 -26.01
C SER A 25 24.36 20.32 -24.91
N PHE A 26 23.46 20.33 -23.93
CA PHE A 26 23.42 19.34 -22.85
C PHE A 26 23.16 17.92 -23.38
N VAL A 27 22.27 17.75 -24.36
CA VAL A 27 21.96 16.44 -24.96
C VAL A 27 22.86 16.07 -26.14
N GLY A 28 23.75 16.97 -26.55
CA GLY A 28 24.66 16.79 -27.69
C GLY A 28 25.90 15.95 -27.37
N GLU A 29 26.74 15.76 -28.38
CA GLU A 29 27.95 14.93 -28.31
C GLU A 29 29.11 15.58 -27.52
N LYS A 30 29.07 16.91 -27.36
CA LYS A 30 30.16 17.65 -26.72
C LYS A 30 30.07 17.52 -25.20
N SER A 31 31.08 16.87 -24.60
CA SER A 31 31.25 16.84 -23.14
C SER A 31 31.68 18.21 -22.59
N PHE A 32 31.03 18.65 -21.50
CA PHE A 32 31.42 19.83 -20.75
C PHE A 32 32.10 19.45 -19.43
N PRO A 33 33.24 20.08 -19.08
CA PRO A 33 33.89 19.84 -17.79
C PRO A 33 32.97 20.21 -16.61
N LEU A 34 33.10 19.52 -15.48
CA LEU A 34 32.33 19.82 -14.25
C LEU A 34 32.47 21.28 -13.78
N ALA A 35 33.66 21.89 -13.95
CA ALA A 35 33.91 23.29 -13.57
C ALA A 35 33.46 24.34 -14.60
N SER A 36 32.79 23.93 -15.69
CA SER A 36 32.39 24.83 -16.77
C SER A 36 31.25 25.79 -16.38
N ASP A 37 31.36 27.07 -16.78
CA ASP A 37 30.29 28.07 -16.68
C ASP A 37 28.98 27.66 -17.39
N PHE A 38 29.05 26.64 -18.25
CA PHE A 38 27.89 26.06 -18.91
C PHE A 38 26.83 25.63 -17.89
N TRP A 39 27.23 24.97 -16.81
CA TRP A 39 26.30 24.42 -15.81
C TRP A 39 25.54 25.52 -15.07
N GLN A 40 26.22 26.62 -14.72
CA GLN A 40 25.55 27.77 -14.11
C GLN A 40 24.50 28.37 -15.06
N LYS A 41 24.84 28.54 -16.35
CA LYS A 41 23.91 29.07 -17.35
C LYS A 41 22.71 28.14 -17.57
N LEU A 42 22.93 26.83 -17.55
CA LEU A 42 21.88 25.82 -17.69
C LEU A 42 20.91 25.89 -16.49
N LEU A 43 21.44 25.97 -15.27
CA LEU A 43 20.64 26.00 -14.04
C LEU A 43 19.96 27.33 -13.76
N GLU A 44 20.37 28.42 -14.41
CA GLU A 44 19.70 29.73 -14.33
C GLU A 44 18.55 29.88 -15.32
N LEU A 45 18.32 28.88 -16.19
CA LEU A 45 17.22 28.92 -17.14
C LEU A 45 15.86 28.95 -16.42
N PRO A 46 14.92 29.83 -16.81
CA PRO A 46 13.56 29.74 -16.31
C PRO A 46 12.88 28.53 -16.97
N LEU A 47 12.81 27.39 -16.27
CA LEU A 47 12.19 26.15 -16.76
C LEU A 47 10.64 26.21 -16.87
N ASN A 48 10.07 27.41 -16.95
CA ASN A 48 8.67 27.65 -17.30
C ASN A 48 8.33 27.28 -18.76
N LEU A 49 9.31 26.85 -19.54
CA LEU A 49 9.15 26.43 -20.93
C LEU A 49 8.59 25.01 -20.97
N ARG A 50 7.26 24.86 -21.03
CA ARG A 50 6.63 23.60 -21.41
C ARG A 50 7.06 23.24 -22.83
N TRP A 51 7.99 22.31 -22.95
CA TRP A 51 8.39 21.79 -24.25
C TRP A 51 7.31 20.82 -24.76
N PRO A 52 7.00 20.84 -26.07
CA PRO A 52 6.17 19.81 -26.67
C PRO A 52 6.73 18.42 -26.36
N THR A 53 5.86 17.45 -26.12
CA THR A 53 6.25 16.07 -25.75
C THR A 53 7.24 15.48 -26.75
N ASP A 54 7.02 15.69 -28.05
CA ASP A 54 7.89 15.20 -29.12
C ASP A 54 9.33 15.74 -28.99
N ARG A 55 9.48 17.00 -28.60
CA ARG A 55 10.81 17.62 -28.41
C ARG A 55 11.52 17.09 -27.17
N VAL A 56 10.78 16.84 -26.09
CA VAL A 56 11.34 16.22 -24.89
C VAL A 56 11.83 14.81 -25.23
N GLN A 57 11.03 14.04 -25.97
CA GLN A 57 11.40 12.69 -26.40
C GLN A 57 12.64 12.69 -27.30
N GLU A 58 12.71 13.60 -28.28
CA GLU A 58 13.89 13.74 -29.16
C GLU A 58 15.15 14.11 -28.35
N ALA A 59 15.02 15.03 -27.39
CA ALA A 59 16.12 15.42 -26.51
C ALA A 59 16.59 14.25 -25.64
N CYS A 60 15.65 13.48 -25.07
CA CYS A 60 15.94 12.29 -24.28
C CYS A 60 16.63 11.18 -25.09
N GLN A 61 16.19 10.94 -26.33
CA GLN A 61 16.83 9.98 -27.25
C GLN A 61 18.28 10.37 -27.53
N ARG A 62 18.53 11.64 -27.88
CA ARG A 62 19.90 12.15 -28.09
C ARG A 62 20.74 12.05 -26.83
N PHE A 63 20.17 12.40 -25.68
CA PHE A 63 20.86 12.31 -24.40
C PHE A 63 21.29 10.88 -24.09
N ALA A 64 20.40 9.90 -24.28
CA ALA A 64 20.70 8.49 -24.04
C ALA A 64 21.83 7.96 -24.94
N GLN A 65 21.92 8.41 -26.19
CA GLN A 65 23.00 8.04 -27.11
C GLN A 65 24.36 8.63 -26.70
N ASN A 66 24.36 9.81 -26.07
CA ASN A 66 25.57 10.57 -25.79
C ASN A 66 26.05 10.48 -24.33
N ASN A 67 25.17 10.08 -23.39
CA ASN A 67 25.48 10.09 -21.95
C ASN A 67 26.64 9.14 -21.58
N CYS A 68 26.82 8.04 -22.31
CA CYS A 68 27.89 7.08 -22.07
C CYS A 68 29.31 7.66 -22.24
N TYR A 69 29.46 8.71 -23.05
CA TYR A 69 30.73 9.42 -23.24
C TYR A 69 30.76 10.79 -22.57
N THR A 70 29.63 11.50 -22.54
CA THR A 70 29.59 12.86 -21.97
C THR A 70 29.53 12.88 -20.44
N ARG A 71 29.03 11.80 -19.83
CA ARG A 71 28.76 11.67 -18.39
C ARG A 71 27.90 12.82 -17.85
N HIS A 72 27.07 13.43 -18.70
CA HIS A 72 26.29 14.60 -18.33
C HIS A 72 25.25 14.31 -17.24
N LEU A 73 24.74 13.07 -17.14
CA LEU A 73 23.87 12.66 -16.02
C LEU A 73 24.62 12.72 -14.68
N ALA A 74 25.80 12.12 -14.60
CA ALA A 74 26.66 12.16 -13.42
C ALA A 74 26.95 13.62 -13.00
N LYS A 75 27.32 14.46 -13.97
CA LYS A 75 27.67 15.87 -13.71
C LYS A 75 26.48 16.71 -13.24
N ILE A 76 25.30 16.58 -13.84
CA ILE A 76 24.12 17.33 -13.39
C ILE A 76 23.67 16.89 -11.99
N LEU A 77 23.81 15.61 -11.65
CA LEU A 77 23.54 15.07 -10.30
C LEU A 77 24.52 15.60 -9.24
N ILE A 78 25.79 15.77 -9.60
CA ILE A 78 26.78 16.43 -8.74
C ILE A 78 26.41 17.91 -8.53
N HIS A 79 26.00 18.62 -9.57
CA HIS A 79 25.54 20.01 -9.43
C HIS A 79 24.25 20.13 -8.62
N LEU A 80 23.32 19.17 -8.73
CA LEU A 80 22.14 19.09 -7.87
C LEU A 80 22.57 18.99 -6.40
N THR A 81 23.51 18.09 -6.09
CA THR A 81 24.07 17.94 -4.74
C THR A 81 24.65 19.25 -4.21
N GLN A 82 25.45 19.95 -5.01
CA GLN A 82 26.01 21.27 -4.63
C GLN A 82 24.92 22.31 -4.37
N CYS A 83 23.91 22.39 -5.25
CA CYS A 83 22.79 23.33 -5.08
C CYS A 83 21.99 23.04 -3.79
N LEU A 84 21.82 21.76 -3.43
CA LEU A 84 21.12 21.39 -2.19
C LEU A 84 21.93 21.75 -0.94
N GLN A 85 23.25 21.53 -0.95
CA GLN A 85 24.14 21.93 0.14
C GLN A 85 24.14 23.45 0.36
N GLU A 86 24.19 24.22 -0.72
CA GLU A 86 24.05 25.69 -0.68
C GLU A 86 22.68 26.11 -0.14
N SER A 87 21.61 25.42 -0.56
CA SER A 87 20.24 25.69 -0.12
C SER A 87 20.02 25.45 1.38
N ILE A 88 20.69 24.45 1.96
CA ILE A 88 20.65 24.18 3.41
C ILE A 88 21.38 25.28 4.19
N SER A 89 22.48 25.78 3.65
CA SER A 89 23.32 26.80 4.29
C SER A 89 22.70 28.20 4.27
N THR A 90 21.74 28.45 3.37
CA THR A 90 21.10 29.76 3.17
C THR A 90 19.68 29.78 3.76
N SER A 91 19.55 29.76 5.08
CA SER A 91 18.22 29.71 5.72
C SER A 91 17.41 31.02 5.56
N GLY A 92 16.22 30.95 4.95
CA GLY A 92 15.11 31.88 5.25
C GLY A 92 14.82 33.02 4.25
N ALA A 93 15.57 33.17 3.15
CA ALA A 93 15.27 34.15 2.09
C ALA A 93 15.00 33.47 0.73
N PRO A 94 14.13 34.01 -0.14
CA PRO A 94 14.01 33.55 -1.52
C PRO A 94 15.33 33.84 -2.23
N SER A 95 16.17 32.81 -2.30
CA SER A 95 17.48 32.88 -2.93
C SER A 95 17.38 32.31 -4.35
N PRO A 96 18.10 32.87 -5.35
CA PRO A 96 18.25 32.24 -6.67
C PRO A 96 18.78 30.80 -6.57
N VAL A 97 19.37 30.43 -5.42
CA VAL A 97 19.82 29.07 -5.10
C VAL A 97 18.68 28.04 -5.17
N TYR A 98 17.47 28.35 -4.68
CA TYR A 98 16.35 27.40 -4.75
C TYR A 98 15.90 27.17 -6.20
N THR A 99 15.91 28.21 -7.03
CA THR A 99 15.59 28.08 -8.47
C THR A 99 16.62 27.19 -9.17
N LYS A 100 17.91 27.36 -8.88
CA LYS A 100 18.97 26.48 -9.41
C LYS A 100 18.77 25.03 -9.00
N ALA A 101 18.46 24.78 -7.72
CA ALA A 101 18.19 23.44 -7.21
C ALA A 101 16.96 22.81 -7.88
N ILE A 102 15.85 23.55 -8.01
CA ILE A 102 14.64 23.13 -8.72
C ILE A 102 14.95 22.76 -10.17
N ASN A 103 15.76 23.58 -10.84
CA ASN A 103 16.12 23.32 -12.23
C ASN A 103 17.02 22.09 -12.38
N ALA A 104 17.98 21.92 -11.47
CA ALA A 104 18.85 20.75 -11.45
C ALA A 104 18.03 19.47 -11.26
N VAL A 105 17.15 19.43 -10.25
CA VAL A 105 16.34 18.25 -9.97
C VAL A 105 15.36 17.95 -11.10
N TYR A 106 14.78 18.97 -11.73
CA TYR A 106 13.88 18.79 -12.87
C TYR A 106 14.61 18.16 -14.06
N ILE A 107 15.75 18.74 -14.47
CA ILE A 107 16.55 18.23 -15.59
C ILE A 107 16.98 16.79 -15.27
N SER A 108 17.52 16.55 -14.07
CA SER A 108 17.89 15.20 -13.62
C SER A 108 16.72 14.23 -13.70
N SER A 109 15.53 14.62 -13.25
CA SER A 109 14.33 13.77 -13.24
C SER A 109 13.89 13.36 -14.64
N VAL A 110 13.84 14.30 -15.59
CA VAL A 110 13.40 14.04 -16.97
C VAL A 110 14.29 13.02 -17.65
N PHE A 111 15.62 13.23 -17.60
CA PHE A 111 16.57 12.36 -18.29
C PHE A 111 16.78 11.04 -17.56
N LEU A 112 16.82 11.04 -16.22
CA LEU A 112 16.94 9.81 -15.43
C LEU A 112 15.74 8.89 -15.66
N LYS A 113 14.52 9.43 -15.61
CA LYS A 113 13.30 8.65 -15.87
C LYS A 113 13.36 7.98 -17.25
N TYR A 114 13.71 8.75 -18.28
CA TYR A 114 13.81 8.21 -19.63
C TYR A 114 14.85 7.09 -19.74
N LEU A 115 16.03 7.27 -19.13
CA LEU A 115 17.08 6.25 -19.14
C LEU A 115 16.64 4.97 -18.44
N ILE A 116 15.98 5.07 -17.28
CA ILE A 116 15.44 3.90 -16.56
C ILE A 116 14.41 3.16 -17.45
N GLU A 117 13.48 3.88 -18.08
CA GLU A 117 12.42 3.27 -18.89
C GLU A 117 12.90 2.65 -20.21
N ASN A 118 14.05 3.07 -20.72
CA ASN A 118 14.58 2.66 -22.03
C ASN A 118 15.92 1.93 -21.93
N ALA A 119 16.32 1.49 -20.74
CA ALA A 119 17.53 0.70 -20.55
C ALA A 119 17.42 -0.60 -21.39
N GLN A 120 18.31 -0.75 -22.38
CA GLN A 120 18.29 -1.87 -23.33
C GLN A 120 18.72 -3.18 -22.66
N SER A 121 19.54 -3.07 -21.62
CA SER A 121 19.93 -4.16 -20.76
C SER A 121 19.32 -3.93 -19.37
N LYS A 122 19.03 -5.00 -18.61
CA LYS A 122 18.72 -4.86 -17.18
C LYS A 122 19.91 -4.34 -16.35
N ASN A 123 21.04 -4.01 -16.99
CA ASN A 123 22.25 -3.53 -16.34
C ASN A 123 22.18 -2.01 -16.17
N ILE A 124 22.19 -1.58 -14.91
CA ILE A 124 22.14 -0.16 -14.54
C ILE A 124 23.47 0.56 -14.82
N GLU A 125 24.54 -0.17 -15.20
CA GLU A 125 25.78 0.44 -15.71
C GLU A 125 25.54 1.38 -16.90
N ASP A 126 24.43 1.22 -17.62
CA ASP A 126 23.98 2.10 -18.70
C ASP A 126 23.68 3.55 -18.22
N LEU A 127 23.44 3.79 -16.92
CA LEU A 127 23.24 5.14 -16.37
C LEU A 127 24.53 5.97 -16.36
N CYS A 128 25.71 5.34 -16.47
CA CYS A 128 26.98 6.02 -16.64
C CYS A 128 27.31 7.01 -15.49
N LEU A 129 27.11 6.56 -14.25
CA LEU A 129 27.22 7.35 -13.01
C LEU A 129 28.66 7.43 -12.45
N SER A 130 29.66 7.43 -13.32
CA SER A 130 31.06 7.65 -12.99
C SER A 130 31.65 8.82 -13.78
N LEU A 131 32.66 9.48 -13.22
CA LEU A 131 33.43 10.49 -13.92
C LEU A 131 34.64 9.85 -14.61
N ASP A 132 35.03 10.38 -15.77
CA ASP A 132 36.22 9.91 -16.47
C ASP A 132 37.49 10.27 -15.66
N GLU A 133 38.42 9.31 -15.52
CA GLU A 133 39.66 9.49 -14.76
C GLU A 133 40.51 10.67 -15.25
N SER A 134 40.37 11.05 -16.52
CA SER A 134 41.14 12.12 -17.16
C SER A 134 40.59 13.54 -16.94
N GLU A 135 39.38 13.70 -16.40
CA GLU A 135 38.75 15.01 -16.27
C GLU A 135 39.31 15.79 -15.05
N PRO A 136 39.58 17.11 -15.17
CA PRO A 136 39.95 17.93 -14.01
C PRO A 136 38.74 18.11 -13.10
N VAL A 137 38.91 17.74 -11.83
CA VAL A 137 37.84 17.78 -10.82
C VAL A 137 38.12 18.95 -9.87
N PRO A 138 37.09 19.68 -9.38
CA PRO A 138 37.29 20.79 -8.44
C PRO A 138 38.12 20.42 -7.21
N ASP A 139 38.90 21.38 -6.69
CA ASP A 139 39.74 21.20 -5.50
C ASP A 139 38.90 20.71 -4.31
N GLY A 140 39.28 19.56 -3.74
CA GLY A 140 38.60 18.93 -2.60
C GLY A 140 37.57 17.85 -2.96
N PHE A 141 37.31 17.58 -4.24
CA PHE A 141 36.43 16.48 -4.65
C PHE A 141 37.18 15.14 -4.70
N ILE A 142 36.58 14.09 -4.15
CA ILE A 142 37.12 12.72 -4.15
C ILE A 142 36.56 11.97 -5.37
N ARG A 143 37.42 11.42 -6.25
CA ARG A 143 36.97 10.78 -7.51
C ARG A 143 36.20 9.47 -7.31
N ASP A 144 36.52 8.72 -6.26
CA ASP A 144 35.90 7.42 -5.97
C ASP A 144 34.56 7.54 -5.22
N ILE A 145 33.90 8.71 -5.29
CA ILE A 145 32.58 8.88 -4.67
C ILE A 145 31.53 8.15 -5.52
N ASN A 146 30.81 7.24 -4.86
CA ASN A 146 29.57 6.69 -5.40
C ASN A 146 28.52 7.81 -5.51
N ILE A 147 28.22 8.22 -6.75
CA ILE A 147 27.38 9.39 -7.04
C ILE A 147 25.97 9.19 -6.50
N GLU A 148 25.46 7.97 -6.54
CA GLU A 148 24.12 7.60 -6.07
C GLU A 148 24.00 7.85 -4.56
N ASN A 149 25.01 7.44 -3.79
CA ASN A 149 25.12 7.72 -2.35
C ASN A 149 25.21 9.22 -2.05
N LEU A 150 26.01 9.96 -2.83
CA LEU A 150 26.17 11.41 -2.65
C LEU A 150 24.86 12.16 -2.90
N VAL A 151 24.15 11.80 -3.98
CA VAL A 151 22.85 12.36 -4.34
C VAL A 151 21.82 12.04 -3.27
N MET A 152 21.70 10.76 -2.88
CA MET A 152 20.74 10.34 -1.86
C MET A 152 20.99 11.03 -0.52
N HIS A 153 22.25 11.11 -0.09
CA HIS A 153 22.63 11.86 1.10
C HIS A 153 22.15 13.30 1.05
N SER A 154 22.36 13.99 -0.07
CA SER A 154 22.03 15.43 -0.20
C SER A 154 20.53 15.69 -0.32
N VAL A 155 19.81 14.85 -1.07
CA VAL A 155 18.34 14.91 -1.18
C VAL A 155 17.70 14.66 0.19
N LEU A 156 18.11 13.60 0.88
CA LEU A 156 17.61 13.27 2.21
C LEU A 156 17.99 14.33 3.25
N SER A 157 19.21 14.87 3.18
CA SER A 157 19.66 15.95 4.08
C SER A 157 18.80 17.20 3.93
N PHE A 158 18.48 17.59 2.69
CA PHE A 158 17.57 18.71 2.44
C PHE A 158 16.17 18.43 2.98
N ILE A 159 15.58 17.28 2.63
CA ILE A 159 14.23 16.89 3.07
C ILE A 159 14.18 16.87 4.61
N GLY A 160 15.16 16.27 5.27
CA GLY A 160 15.18 16.15 6.73
C GLY A 160 15.42 17.48 7.46
N SER A 161 16.27 18.35 6.91
CA SER A 161 16.76 19.55 7.62
C SER A 161 15.93 20.80 7.38
N VAL A 162 15.31 20.95 6.20
CA VAL A 162 14.64 22.20 5.80
C VAL A 162 13.11 22.14 6.04
N ASP A 163 12.57 23.21 6.64
CA ASP A 163 11.12 23.38 6.87
C ASP A 163 10.34 23.59 5.57
N VAL A 164 9.19 22.92 5.47
CA VAL A 164 8.24 23.15 4.38
C VAL A 164 7.59 24.52 4.60
N SER A 165 7.86 25.43 3.67
CA SER A 165 7.36 26.81 3.66
C SER A 165 6.91 27.16 2.25
N ALA A 166 6.28 28.31 2.05
CA ALA A 166 5.89 28.77 0.72
C ALA A 166 7.07 28.85 -0.28
N ASN A 167 8.30 29.10 0.20
CA ASN A 167 9.49 29.22 -0.64
C ASN A 167 10.16 27.88 -0.96
N THR A 168 10.07 26.92 -0.04
CA THR A 168 10.76 25.61 -0.13
C THR A 168 9.84 24.50 -0.62
N TYR A 169 8.52 24.72 -0.62
CA TYR A 169 7.51 23.72 -0.97
C TYR A 169 7.75 23.08 -2.34
N LEU A 170 7.99 23.89 -3.38
CA LEU A 170 8.20 23.38 -4.73
C LEU A 170 9.46 22.49 -4.80
N LEU A 171 10.55 22.90 -4.15
CA LEU A 171 11.76 22.08 -4.11
C LEU A 171 11.54 20.77 -3.34
N HIS A 172 10.82 20.78 -2.21
CA HIS A 172 10.43 19.54 -1.53
C HIS A 172 9.60 18.63 -2.43
N GLN A 173 8.63 19.17 -3.16
CA GLN A 173 7.79 18.40 -4.07
C GLN A 173 8.63 17.77 -5.19
N GLU A 174 9.47 18.55 -5.87
CA GLU A 174 10.33 18.04 -6.94
C GLU A 174 11.35 17.01 -6.43
N LEU A 175 11.90 17.18 -5.22
CA LEU A 175 12.79 16.20 -4.61
C LEU A 175 12.07 14.89 -4.26
N LEU A 176 10.83 14.94 -3.78
CA LEU A 176 10.02 13.74 -3.55
C LEU A 176 9.66 13.04 -4.88
N SER A 177 9.34 13.79 -5.92
CA SER A 177 9.14 13.25 -7.27
C SER A 177 10.42 12.63 -7.83
N PHE A 178 11.57 13.29 -7.65
CA PHE A 178 12.88 12.76 -8.03
C PHE A 178 13.20 11.46 -7.27
N MET A 179 12.91 11.40 -5.96
CA MET A 179 13.07 10.16 -5.18
C MET A 179 12.26 9.01 -5.79
N LEU A 180 10.99 9.24 -6.15
CA LEU A 180 10.17 8.22 -6.81
C LEU A 180 10.73 7.79 -8.17
N ILE A 181 11.27 8.73 -8.95
CA ILE A 181 11.91 8.43 -10.25
C ILE A 181 13.21 7.66 -10.06
N ALA A 182 14.09 8.11 -9.17
CA ALA A 182 15.38 7.49 -8.93
C ALA A 182 15.22 6.05 -8.42
N MET A 183 14.22 5.81 -7.58
CA MET A 183 13.89 4.48 -7.07
C MET A 183 13.05 3.63 -8.03
N SER A 184 12.61 4.17 -9.18
CA SER A 184 11.74 3.42 -10.11
C SER A 184 12.46 2.32 -10.87
N SER A 185 13.78 2.12 -10.67
CA SER A 185 14.48 0.93 -11.18
C SER A 185 13.81 -0.37 -10.72
N GLN A 186 13.19 -0.36 -9.54
CA GLN A 186 12.46 -1.52 -9.01
C GLN A 186 11.27 -1.92 -9.88
N LEU A 187 10.72 -1.01 -10.69
CA LEU A 187 9.64 -1.31 -11.64
C LEU A 187 10.11 -2.19 -12.79
N LEU A 188 11.41 -2.23 -13.09
CA LEU A 188 11.99 -3.01 -14.19
C LEU A 188 12.16 -4.49 -13.84
N TYR A 189 12.09 -4.83 -12.56
CA TYR A 189 12.30 -6.17 -12.03
C TYR A 189 10.97 -6.78 -11.57
N GLY A 190 10.99 -8.09 -11.28
CA GLY A 190 9.85 -8.75 -10.65
C GLY A 190 9.68 -8.35 -9.18
N PRO A 191 8.58 -8.79 -8.53
CA PRO A 191 8.33 -8.52 -7.11
C PRO A 191 9.49 -8.91 -6.19
N SER A 192 10.13 -10.04 -6.50
CA SER A 192 11.31 -10.55 -5.80
C SER A 192 12.54 -10.29 -6.66
N PRO A 193 13.46 -9.41 -6.22
CA PRO A 193 14.66 -9.11 -7.00
C PRO A 193 15.55 -10.35 -7.11
N GLY A 194 16.00 -10.64 -8.32
CA GLY A 194 16.99 -11.68 -8.59
C GLY A 194 18.37 -11.32 -8.03
N PRO A 195 19.30 -12.29 -7.92
CA PRO A 195 20.64 -12.08 -7.35
C PRO A 195 21.51 -11.09 -8.13
N THR A 196 21.12 -10.72 -9.36
CA THR A 196 21.80 -9.75 -10.24
C THR A 196 21.03 -8.44 -10.37
N ASP A 197 19.85 -8.33 -9.76
CA ASP A 197 19.02 -7.13 -9.84
C ASP A 197 19.58 -6.10 -8.86
N MET A 198 20.02 -4.96 -9.39
CA MET A 198 20.55 -3.86 -8.59
C MET A 198 19.50 -2.76 -8.50
N ASN A 199 19.40 -2.03 -7.39
CA ASN A 199 18.53 -0.86 -7.32
C ASN A 199 19.34 0.31 -6.78
N LEU A 200 20.31 0.79 -7.58
CA LEU A 200 21.39 1.68 -7.14
C LEU A 200 20.95 2.80 -6.18
N PHE A 201 19.87 3.51 -6.54
CA PHE A 201 19.36 4.61 -5.74
C PHE A 201 18.60 4.16 -4.49
N ILE A 202 17.85 3.05 -4.54
CA ILE A 202 17.22 2.45 -3.35
C ILE A 202 18.31 1.97 -2.40
N ASP A 203 19.28 1.22 -2.91
CA ASP A 203 20.40 0.68 -2.14
C ASP A 203 21.21 1.82 -1.50
N ALA A 204 21.46 2.89 -2.25
CA ALA A 204 22.10 4.10 -1.75
C ALA A 204 21.29 4.83 -0.68
N ALA A 205 19.95 4.86 -0.79
CA ALA A 205 19.07 5.43 0.22
C ALA A 205 19.06 4.59 1.51
N MET A 206 19.05 3.25 1.37
CA MET A 206 19.07 2.31 2.50
C MET A 206 20.44 2.25 3.19
N ALA A 207 21.52 2.61 2.50
CA ALA A 207 22.87 2.67 3.06
C ALA A 207 23.18 3.95 3.85
N GLN A 208 22.26 4.93 3.89
CA GLN A 208 22.48 6.19 4.60
C GLN A 208 22.50 6.01 6.12
N GLU A 209 23.15 6.95 6.81
CA GLU A 209 23.22 6.96 8.27
C GLU A 209 21.83 7.01 8.93
N SER A 210 21.64 6.22 9.99
CA SER A 210 20.38 6.12 10.72
C SER A 210 19.91 7.47 11.30
N SER A 211 20.84 8.36 11.65
CA SER A 211 20.58 9.72 12.13
C SER A 211 19.86 10.57 11.07
N LEU A 212 20.33 10.51 9.82
CA LEU A 212 19.76 11.21 8.68
C LEU A 212 18.40 10.64 8.30
N VAL A 213 18.30 9.31 8.21
CA VAL A 213 17.02 8.63 7.89
C VAL A 213 15.96 8.96 8.95
N SER A 214 16.34 8.95 10.23
CA SER A 214 15.43 9.32 11.34
C SER A 214 14.93 10.76 11.21
N LEU A 215 15.79 11.68 10.80
CA LEU A 215 15.42 13.08 10.58
C LEU A 215 14.42 13.23 9.42
N VAL A 216 14.63 12.50 8.32
CA VAL A 216 13.72 12.48 7.16
C VAL A 216 12.37 11.89 7.52
N VAL A 217 12.34 10.70 8.12
CA VAL A 217 11.08 10.05 8.53
C VAL A 217 10.30 10.94 9.49
N ARG A 218 10.98 11.54 10.47
CA ARG A 218 10.38 12.52 11.38
C ARG A 218 9.78 13.70 10.61
N ARG A 219 10.49 14.28 9.64
CA ARG A 219 9.98 15.38 8.82
C ARG A 219 8.70 15.00 8.08
N LEU A 220 8.73 13.87 7.38
CA LEU A 220 7.60 13.41 6.57
C LEU A 220 6.37 13.14 7.42
N LEU A 221 6.54 12.52 8.60
CA LEU A 221 5.45 12.28 9.55
C LEU A 221 4.91 13.58 10.15
N LEU A 222 5.77 14.54 10.48
CA LEU A 222 5.31 15.87 10.94
C LEU A 222 4.52 16.60 9.85
N ASN A 223 4.97 16.55 8.60
CA ASN A 223 4.23 17.13 7.47
C ASN A 223 2.88 16.43 7.26
N TYR A 224 2.84 15.11 7.42
CA TYR A 224 1.61 14.31 7.34
C TYR A 224 0.59 14.71 8.42
N ILE A 225 1.06 14.96 9.65
CA ILE A 225 0.24 15.42 10.77
C ILE A 225 -0.22 16.87 10.55
N MET A 226 0.70 17.78 10.24
CA MET A 226 0.44 19.22 10.18
C MET A 226 -0.40 19.62 8.97
N ARG A 227 -0.34 18.86 7.86
CA ARG A 227 -1.01 19.17 6.59
C ARG A 227 -0.91 20.66 6.23
N PRO A 228 0.32 21.21 6.14
CA PRO A 228 0.51 22.63 5.94
C PRO A 228 -0.28 23.11 4.71
N ARG A 229 -1.19 24.07 4.92
CA ARG A 229 -1.94 24.69 3.83
C ARG A 229 -1.02 25.64 3.10
N ILE A 230 -0.53 25.25 1.93
CA ILE A 230 0.25 26.14 1.10
C ILE A 230 -0.71 27.07 0.34
N PRO A 231 -0.51 28.40 0.40
CA PRO A 231 -1.29 29.33 -0.40
C PRO A 231 -0.98 29.08 -1.88
N LEU A 232 -1.97 28.57 -2.61
CA LEU A 232 -2.00 28.45 -4.08
C LEU A 232 -2.03 29.85 -4.73
N ASN A 233 -1.01 30.68 -4.51
CA ASN A 233 -0.83 31.97 -5.21
C ASN A 233 0.34 31.94 -6.22
N SER A 234 0.95 30.78 -6.44
CA SER A 234 1.78 30.50 -7.60
C SER A 234 0.98 29.60 -8.53
N THR A 235 0.76 30.07 -9.75
CA THR A 235 0.15 29.35 -10.87
C THR A 235 0.41 27.86 -10.80
N SER A 236 -0.65 27.06 -10.79
CA SER A 236 -0.61 25.61 -10.91
C SER A 236 0.46 25.14 -11.90
N TYR A 237 1.51 24.50 -11.40
CA TYR A 237 2.46 23.73 -12.20
C TYR A 237 2.09 22.25 -12.10
N PRO A 238 1.15 21.74 -12.93
CA PRO A 238 1.07 20.31 -13.12
C PRO A 238 2.25 19.92 -14.01
N VAL A 239 3.30 19.37 -13.39
CA VAL A 239 4.57 19.04 -14.07
C VAL A 239 4.44 17.79 -14.95
N PHE A 240 3.41 16.96 -14.76
CA PHE A 240 3.21 15.72 -15.53
C PHE A 240 1.75 15.44 -15.93
N SER A 241 0.91 16.47 -16.10
CA SER A 241 -0.43 16.23 -16.67
C SER A 241 -0.30 15.99 -18.18
N GLU A 242 -0.25 14.72 -18.57
CA GLU A 242 -0.78 14.30 -19.85
C GLU A 242 -2.24 14.76 -19.97
N GLY A 243 -2.63 15.11 -21.19
CA GLY A 243 -3.89 15.79 -21.46
C GLY A 243 -5.13 15.07 -20.93
N SER A 244 -6.08 15.89 -20.50
CA SER A 244 -7.52 15.60 -20.39
C SER A 244 -8.09 14.90 -19.15
N GLN A 245 -7.51 15.05 -17.95
CA GLN A 245 -8.32 15.04 -16.70
C GLN A 245 -7.64 15.91 -15.62
N PRO A 246 -8.38 16.76 -14.87
CA PRO A 246 -7.82 17.45 -13.72
C PRO A 246 -7.46 16.44 -12.62
N GLY A 247 -6.21 16.50 -12.15
CA GLY A 247 -5.71 15.66 -11.07
C GLY A 247 -6.58 15.73 -9.81
N VAL A 248 -6.68 14.58 -9.12
CA VAL A 248 -7.57 14.31 -7.97
C VAL A 248 -7.39 15.27 -6.79
N LEU A 249 -6.31 16.05 -6.75
CA LEU A 249 -6.10 17.12 -5.76
C LEU A 249 -7.16 18.24 -5.81
N GLN A 250 -7.97 18.32 -6.87
CA GLN A 250 -9.08 19.27 -6.94
C GLN A 250 -10.36 18.82 -6.23
N ARG A 251 -10.43 17.58 -5.67
CA ARG A 251 -11.66 17.06 -5.02
C ARG A 251 -11.62 16.89 -3.51
N VAL A 252 -10.53 17.20 -2.81
CA VAL A 252 -10.48 17.03 -1.33
C VAL A 252 -10.49 18.36 -0.57
N GLY A 253 -10.52 19.49 -1.26
CA GLY A 253 -10.58 20.82 -0.64
C GLY A 253 -11.99 21.33 -0.33
N SER A 254 -12.84 20.56 0.37
CA SER A 254 -14.13 21.08 0.88
C SER A 254 -14.76 20.15 1.93
N ALA A 255 -14.34 20.26 3.19
CA ALA A 255 -15.21 20.11 4.37
C ALA A 255 -14.49 20.51 5.67
N ALA A 256 -15.09 21.49 6.36
CA ALA A 256 -14.99 21.87 7.77
C ALA A 256 -13.61 22.12 8.42
N VAL A 257 -13.39 23.40 8.74
CA VAL A 257 -12.42 23.92 9.70
C VAL A 257 -13.17 24.26 10.97
N ASP A 258 -12.77 23.70 12.11
CA ASP A 258 -12.81 24.44 13.37
C ASP A 258 -11.36 24.70 13.80
N ARG A 259 -11.06 25.98 13.99
CA ARG A 259 -9.74 26.50 14.34
C ARG A 259 -9.43 26.18 15.79
N VAL A 260 -8.30 25.51 16.03
CA VAL A 260 -7.50 25.75 17.24
C VAL A 260 -6.06 25.95 16.78
N ASP A 261 -5.64 27.21 16.78
CA ASP A 261 -4.24 27.61 16.63
C ASP A 261 -3.47 27.11 17.85
N ILE A 262 -2.44 26.30 17.64
CA ILE A 262 -1.36 26.11 18.63
C ILE A 262 -0.08 26.59 17.98
N GLU A 263 0.20 27.88 18.17
CA GLU A 263 1.51 28.46 17.91
C GLU A 263 2.54 27.96 18.94
N GLY A 264 3.64 27.41 18.42
CA GLY A 264 4.98 27.95 18.64
C GLY A 264 5.62 27.81 20.03
N ASN A 265 6.64 26.94 20.12
CA ASN A 265 7.99 27.45 20.38
C ASN A 265 9.05 26.39 20.09
N ALA A 266 9.89 26.67 19.09
CA ALA A 266 11.12 25.94 18.82
C ALA A 266 12.26 26.56 19.64
N HIS A 267 12.79 25.80 20.58
CA HIS A 267 14.10 26.05 21.16
C HIS A 267 15.00 24.83 20.93
N ASN A 268 16.20 25.13 20.44
CA ASN A 268 17.29 24.22 20.13
C ASN A 268 17.63 23.27 21.28
N GLY A 269 18.02 22.04 20.93
CA GLY A 269 18.78 21.16 21.80
C GLY A 269 17.98 20.18 22.66
N SER A 270 17.07 19.41 22.05
CA SER A 270 16.58 18.14 22.60
C SER A 270 15.99 17.34 21.45
N LEU A 271 16.12 16.01 21.45
CA LEU A 271 15.46 15.14 20.47
C LEU A 271 13.97 15.47 20.44
N VAL A 272 13.53 16.26 19.46
CA VAL A 272 12.13 16.67 19.34
C VAL A 272 11.35 15.42 18.93
N ARG A 273 10.72 14.77 19.91
CA ARG A 273 9.96 13.53 19.76
C ARG A 273 8.77 13.72 18.82
N LEU A 274 8.39 12.67 18.09
CA LEU A 274 7.19 12.66 17.26
C LEU A 274 5.94 12.59 18.16
N PRO A 275 4.94 13.47 17.99
CA PRO A 275 3.74 13.45 18.82
C PRO A 275 2.83 12.28 18.41
N PHE A 276 2.96 11.13 19.10
CA PHE A 276 2.14 9.94 18.83
C PHE A 276 0.64 10.19 18.92
N ALA A 277 0.19 11.08 19.80
CA ALA A 277 -1.22 11.48 19.88
C ALA A 277 -1.73 12.07 18.56
N SER A 278 -1.08 13.11 18.07
CA SER A 278 -1.46 13.75 16.80
C SER A 278 -1.32 12.80 15.61
N LEU A 279 -0.31 11.92 15.62
CA LEU A 279 -0.15 10.88 14.60
C LEU A 279 -1.31 9.90 14.61
N PHE A 280 -1.69 9.40 15.79
CA PHE A 280 -2.81 8.47 15.98
C PHE A 280 -4.12 9.08 15.47
N ASP A 281 -4.42 10.31 15.87
CA ASP A 281 -5.66 11.00 15.48
C ASP A 281 -5.68 11.23 13.96
N THR A 282 -4.54 11.65 13.38
CA THR A 282 -4.42 11.88 11.93
C THR A 282 -4.60 10.58 11.14
N LEU A 283 -3.98 9.49 11.59
CA LEU A 283 -4.14 8.17 10.98
C LEU A 283 -5.60 7.74 11.04
N GLY A 284 -6.24 7.79 12.22
CA GLY A 284 -7.65 7.42 12.41
C GLY A 284 -8.60 8.13 11.45
N MET A 285 -8.43 9.44 11.24
CA MET A 285 -9.22 10.22 10.28
C MET A 285 -9.02 9.79 8.81
N CYS A 286 -7.94 9.09 8.49
CA CYS A 286 -7.51 8.80 7.13
C CYS A 286 -7.53 7.33 6.75
N LEU A 287 -7.95 6.40 7.62
CA LEU A 287 -7.92 4.95 7.35
C LEU A 287 -8.82 4.49 6.20
N GLY A 288 -9.70 5.37 5.70
CA GLY A 288 -10.42 5.13 4.45
C GLY A 288 -9.53 5.17 3.20
N ASP A 289 -8.31 5.71 3.32
CA ASP A 289 -7.25 5.73 2.30
C ASP A 289 -6.26 4.58 2.50
N GLU A 290 -5.83 3.98 1.39
CA GLU A 290 -4.95 2.82 1.40
C GLU A 290 -3.54 3.16 1.89
N THR A 291 -3.03 4.36 1.56
CA THR A 291 -1.69 4.77 1.97
C THR A 291 -1.60 4.97 3.48
N ALA A 292 -2.66 5.50 4.10
CA ALA A 292 -2.74 5.66 5.55
C ALA A 292 -2.83 4.32 6.28
N ALA A 293 -3.58 3.35 5.74
CA ALA A 293 -3.65 2.00 6.30
C ALA A 293 -2.29 1.30 6.25
N LEU A 294 -1.56 1.43 5.14
CA LEU A 294 -0.22 0.85 5.02
C LEU A 294 0.77 1.51 5.97
N LEU A 295 0.72 2.84 6.11
CA LEU A 295 1.54 3.57 7.09
C LEU A 295 1.25 3.11 8.53
N LEU A 296 -0.03 2.94 8.87
CA LEU A 296 -0.41 2.42 10.19
C LEU A 296 0.18 1.02 10.41
N TYR A 297 0.05 0.11 9.43
CA TYR A 297 0.67 -1.22 9.48
C TYR A 297 2.17 -1.14 9.74
N THR A 298 2.90 -0.34 8.95
CA THR A 298 4.36 -0.19 9.11
C THR A 298 4.73 0.30 10.51
N LEU A 299 3.96 1.24 11.08
CA LEU A 299 4.21 1.76 12.42
C LEU A 299 3.91 0.74 13.52
N VAL A 300 2.75 0.05 13.48
CA VAL A 300 2.39 -0.92 14.53
C VAL A 300 3.22 -2.19 14.47
N HIS A 301 3.68 -2.59 13.28
CA HIS A 301 4.54 -3.75 13.10
C HIS A 301 6.01 -3.44 13.41
N GLY A 302 6.51 -2.29 12.94
CA GLY A 302 7.94 -1.94 13.00
C GLY A 302 8.36 -1.06 14.18
N ASN A 303 7.43 -0.49 14.94
CA ASN A 303 7.73 0.39 16.07
C ASN A 303 6.97 -0.04 17.33
N SER A 304 7.68 -0.72 18.23
CA SER A 304 7.12 -1.22 19.49
C SER A 304 6.57 -0.11 20.39
N ASP A 305 7.22 1.05 20.43
CA ASP A 305 6.78 2.18 21.27
C ASP A 305 5.45 2.73 20.76
N PHE A 306 5.26 2.80 19.45
CA PHE A 306 4.00 3.23 18.85
C PHE A 306 2.90 2.18 19.04
N LEU A 307 3.23 0.89 18.89
CA LEU A 307 2.28 -0.19 19.20
C LEU A 307 1.82 -0.14 20.66
N GLU A 308 2.75 -0.04 21.62
CA GLU A 308 2.43 0.08 23.04
C GLU A 308 1.55 1.31 23.31
N TYR A 309 1.89 2.45 22.70
CA TYR A 309 1.06 3.65 22.77
C TYR A 309 -0.38 3.44 22.27
N VAL A 310 -0.56 2.72 21.15
CA VAL A 310 -1.89 2.38 20.62
C VAL A 310 -2.64 1.46 21.60
N LEU A 311 -1.99 0.43 22.14
CA LEU A 311 -2.61 -0.58 23.00
C LEU A 311 -3.14 -0.02 24.33
N VAL A 312 -2.51 1.03 24.87
CA VAL A 312 -2.91 1.65 26.15
C VAL A 312 -3.97 2.75 26.01
N ARG A 313 -4.40 3.09 24.79
CA ARG A 313 -5.42 4.15 24.57
C ARG A 313 -6.83 3.72 24.98
N THR A 314 -7.62 4.69 25.42
CA THR A 314 -8.99 4.49 25.91
C THR A 314 -10.07 4.83 24.87
N ASP A 315 -9.69 5.52 23.81
CA ASP A 315 -10.45 6.03 22.68
C ASP A 315 -10.09 5.28 21.39
N LEU A 316 -10.03 3.96 21.51
CA LEU A 316 -9.71 3.04 20.40
C LEU A 316 -10.75 3.08 19.27
N ASP A 317 -11.94 3.61 19.51
CA ASP A 317 -12.95 3.84 18.49
C ASP A 317 -12.45 4.78 17.37
N THR A 318 -11.61 5.76 17.69
CA THR A 318 -10.96 6.66 16.71
C THR A 318 -10.22 5.89 15.62
N LEU A 319 -9.61 4.76 15.97
CA LEU A 319 -8.87 3.90 15.05
C LEU A 319 -9.73 2.75 14.53
N LEU A 320 -10.46 2.05 15.40
CA LEU A 320 -11.21 0.85 15.05
C LEU A 320 -12.49 1.16 14.27
N MET A 321 -13.20 2.26 14.52
CA MET A 321 -14.44 2.56 13.79
C MET A 321 -14.22 2.71 12.29
N PRO A 322 -13.24 3.50 11.81
CA PRO A 322 -12.91 3.58 10.37
C PRO A 322 -12.50 2.23 9.76
N ILE A 323 -11.74 1.41 10.50
CA ILE A 323 -11.32 0.07 10.06
C ILE A 323 -12.55 -0.82 9.85
N LEU A 324 -13.42 -0.87 10.86
CA LEU A 324 -14.62 -1.72 10.85
C LEU A 324 -15.63 -1.27 9.78
N GLU A 325 -15.78 0.04 9.56
CA GLU A 325 -16.60 0.58 8.47
C GLU A 325 -16.02 0.26 7.09
N THR A 326 -14.69 0.27 6.95
CA THR A 326 -14.04 -0.10 5.69
C THR A 326 -14.20 -1.59 5.39
N LEU A 327 -14.04 -2.45 6.41
CA LEU A 327 -14.30 -3.88 6.30
C LEU A 327 -15.79 -4.19 6.07
N TYR A 328 -16.71 -3.36 6.56
CA TYR A 328 -18.13 -3.50 6.24
C TYR A 328 -18.41 -3.31 4.75
N ASN A 329 -17.67 -2.40 4.10
CA ASN A 329 -17.78 -2.03 2.70
C ASN A 329 -16.81 -2.78 1.77
N THR A 330 -16.51 -4.06 2.05
CA THR A 330 -15.51 -4.86 1.30
C THR A 330 -15.66 -4.82 -0.22
N SER A 331 -16.89 -4.76 -0.74
CA SER A 331 -17.15 -4.73 -2.20
C SER A 331 -16.67 -3.46 -2.91
N LYS A 332 -16.36 -2.39 -2.16
CA LYS A 332 -15.89 -1.10 -2.69
C LYS A 332 -14.38 -0.90 -2.49
N ARG A 333 -13.67 -1.90 -1.96
CA ARG A 333 -12.26 -1.79 -1.54
C ARG A 333 -11.42 -2.82 -2.29
N THR A 334 -10.13 -2.52 -2.45
CA THR A 334 -9.19 -3.47 -3.03
C THR A 334 -8.88 -4.59 -2.02
N SER A 335 -8.55 -5.79 -2.50
CA SER A 335 -8.17 -6.90 -1.62
C SER A 335 -6.99 -6.53 -0.71
N ASN A 336 -6.00 -5.81 -1.25
CA ASN A 336 -4.82 -5.36 -0.50
C ASN A 336 -5.20 -4.48 0.69
N HIS A 337 -6.14 -3.54 0.51
CA HIS A 337 -6.62 -2.71 1.62
C HIS A 337 -7.26 -3.57 2.70
N ILE A 338 -8.10 -4.54 2.32
CA ILE A 338 -8.75 -5.46 3.27
C ILE A 338 -7.73 -6.31 4.02
N TYR A 339 -6.70 -6.87 3.35
CA TYR A 339 -5.66 -7.64 4.01
C TYR A 339 -4.91 -6.83 5.06
N ILE A 340 -4.44 -5.62 4.70
CA ILE A 340 -3.72 -4.75 5.64
C ILE A 340 -4.56 -4.44 6.87
N LEU A 341 -5.84 -4.12 6.69
CA LEU A 341 -6.74 -3.84 7.81
C LEU A 341 -6.94 -5.05 8.72
N LEU A 342 -7.07 -6.26 8.16
CA LEU A 342 -7.18 -7.48 8.96
C LEU A 342 -5.86 -7.84 9.66
N ILE A 343 -4.71 -7.60 9.03
CA ILE A 343 -3.39 -7.77 9.65
C ILE A 343 -3.24 -6.83 10.85
N ILE A 344 -3.64 -5.56 10.71
CA ILE A 344 -3.62 -4.59 11.82
C ILE A 344 -4.52 -5.08 12.97
N LEU A 345 -5.74 -5.54 12.68
CA LEU A 345 -6.62 -6.09 13.72
C LEU A 345 -6.01 -7.33 14.39
N LEU A 346 -5.36 -8.21 13.61
CA LEU A 346 -4.67 -9.38 14.16
C LEU A 346 -3.53 -8.95 15.08
N ILE A 347 -2.66 -8.01 14.66
CA ILE A 347 -1.57 -7.45 15.46
C ILE A 347 -2.09 -6.89 16.79
N LEU A 348 -3.12 -6.04 16.76
CA LEU A 348 -3.69 -5.47 17.98
C LEU A 348 -4.32 -6.54 18.89
N SER A 349 -4.99 -7.53 18.31
CA SER A 349 -5.63 -8.62 19.06
C SER A 349 -4.65 -9.54 19.79
N GLN A 350 -3.35 -9.50 19.49
CA GLN A 350 -2.36 -10.30 20.22
C GLN A 350 -2.27 -9.90 21.70
N ASP A 351 -2.61 -8.65 22.03
CA ASP A 351 -2.60 -8.16 23.41
C ASP A 351 -3.94 -8.40 24.13
N SER A 352 -3.85 -9.04 25.29
CA SER A 352 -5.01 -9.36 26.13
C SER A 352 -5.68 -8.12 26.73
N SER A 353 -4.93 -7.05 26.99
CA SER A 353 -5.46 -5.81 27.59
C SER A 353 -6.30 -5.05 26.58
N PHE A 354 -5.83 -4.96 25.33
CA PHE A 354 -6.59 -4.48 24.18
C PHE A 354 -7.91 -5.24 24.04
N ASN A 355 -7.86 -6.58 23.98
CA ASN A 355 -9.07 -7.40 23.85
C ASN A 355 -10.08 -7.15 24.98
N ALA A 356 -9.61 -7.01 26.23
CA ALA A 356 -10.50 -6.70 27.35
C ALA A 356 -11.06 -5.27 27.30
N SER A 357 -10.29 -4.30 26.79
CA SER A 357 -10.65 -2.89 26.75
C SER A 357 -11.77 -2.59 25.73
N ILE A 358 -11.71 -3.16 24.53
CA ILE A 358 -12.69 -2.94 23.46
C ILE A 358 -14.10 -3.42 23.84
N HIS A 359 -14.20 -4.44 24.70
CA HIS A 359 -15.50 -4.91 25.20
C HIS A 359 -16.11 -4.01 26.28
N LYS A 360 -15.32 -3.16 26.94
CA LYS A 360 -15.79 -2.18 27.94
C LYS A 360 -16.24 -0.86 27.30
N MET A 361 -15.79 -0.57 26.08
CA MET A 361 -16.13 0.64 25.35
C MET A 361 -17.52 0.50 24.71
N ILE A 362 -18.50 1.27 25.20
CA ILE A 362 -19.88 1.23 24.71
C ILE A 362 -20.09 2.31 23.65
N LEU A 363 -20.54 1.89 22.47
CA LEU A 363 -20.89 2.79 21.38
C LEU A 363 -22.37 3.18 21.50
N PRO A 364 -22.71 4.48 21.41
CA PRO A 364 -24.11 4.91 21.47
C PRO A 364 -24.90 4.40 20.27
N SER A 365 -24.33 4.47 19.06
CA SER A 365 -24.95 3.97 17.83
C SER A 365 -23.91 3.74 16.74
N VAL A 366 -24.21 2.84 15.79
CA VAL A 366 -23.39 2.61 14.60
C VAL A 366 -24.23 2.89 13.34
N PRO A 367 -24.26 4.14 12.84
CA PRO A 367 -25.23 4.57 11.83
C PRO A 367 -25.01 3.97 10.44
N TRP A 368 -23.77 3.57 10.12
CA TRP A 368 -23.43 2.99 8.82
C TRP A 368 -23.79 1.49 8.70
N TYR A 369 -24.11 0.81 9.80
CA TYR A 369 -24.48 -0.61 9.78
C TYR A 369 -25.97 -0.78 9.47
N GLN A 370 -26.30 -1.45 8.36
CA GLN A 370 -27.66 -1.45 7.83
C GLN A 370 -28.49 -2.70 8.19
N GLU A 371 -27.86 -3.83 8.55
CA GLU A 371 -28.58 -5.10 8.75
C GLU A 371 -29.33 -5.20 10.07
N HIS A 372 -28.94 -4.40 11.07
CA HIS A 372 -29.53 -4.43 12.41
C HIS A 372 -29.24 -3.12 13.14
N LEU A 373 -30.19 -2.59 13.91
CA LEU A 373 -29.95 -1.39 14.70
C LEU A 373 -29.03 -1.74 15.88
N LEU A 374 -27.79 -1.24 15.85
CA LEU A 374 -26.81 -1.42 16.91
C LEU A 374 -26.85 -0.20 17.85
N HIS A 375 -27.53 -0.34 18.99
CA HIS A 375 -27.62 0.69 20.02
C HIS A 375 -27.02 0.17 21.33
N GLN A 376 -26.18 0.99 22.00
CA GLN A 376 -25.51 0.60 23.26
C GLN A 376 -24.70 -0.70 23.14
N THR A 377 -24.08 -0.92 21.99
CA THR A 377 -23.28 -2.11 21.69
C THR A 377 -21.81 -1.82 22.00
N SER A 378 -21.10 -2.78 22.59
CA SER A 378 -19.65 -2.61 22.80
C SER A 378 -18.87 -2.63 21.49
N LEU A 379 -17.76 -1.90 21.42
CA LEU A 379 -16.86 -1.91 20.26
C LEU A 379 -16.36 -3.33 19.95
N GLY A 380 -16.06 -4.12 20.99
CA GLY A 380 -15.73 -5.54 20.85
C GLY A 380 -16.86 -6.38 20.23
N SER A 381 -18.13 -6.12 20.59
CA SER A 381 -19.28 -6.79 19.93
C SER A 381 -19.40 -6.42 18.46
N LEU A 382 -19.18 -5.14 18.11
CA LEU A 382 -19.17 -4.69 16.72
C LEU A 382 -18.04 -5.37 15.92
N MET A 383 -16.84 -5.43 16.49
CA MET A 383 -15.70 -6.09 15.87
C MET A 383 -15.98 -7.58 15.58
N VAL A 384 -16.59 -8.31 16.52
CA VAL A 384 -17.04 -9.69 16.29
C VAL A 384 -18.05 -9.78 15.14
N ILE A 385 -19.05 -8.89 15.09
CA ILE A 385 -20.07 -8.86 14.03
C ILE A 385 -19.42 -8.65 12.65
N ILE A 386 -18.49 -7.70 12.54
CA ILE A 386 -17.83 -7.36 11.29
C ILE A 386 -16.88 -8.46 10.84
N LEU A 387 -16.06 -9.04 11.72
CA LEU A 387 -15.18 -10.17 11.37
C LEU A 387 -15.99 -11.37 10.86
N ILE A 388 -17.10 -11.72 11.52
CA ILE A 388 -17.99 -12.80 11.05
C ILE A 388 -18.61 -12.45 9.70
N ARG A 389 -19.02 -11.19 9.49
CA ARG A 389 -19.53 -10.72 8.20
C ARG A 389 -18.48 -10.87 7.10
N THR A 390 -17.23 -10.48 7.35
CA THR A 390 -16.11 -10.61 6.40
C THR A 390 -15.87 -12.07 6.03
N VAL A 391 -15.86 -12.98 7.02
CA VAL A 391 -15.77 -14.43 6.78
C VAL A 391 -16.93 -14.93 5.90
N LYS A 392 -18.17 -14.51 6.19
CA LYS A 392 -19.35 -14.90 5.39
C LYS A 392 -19.28 -14.38 3.96
N TYR A 393 -18.87 -13.14 3.77
CA TYR A 393 -18.70 -12.55 2.44
C TYR A 393 -17.64 -13.30 1.65
N ASN A 394 -16.47 -13.53 2.25
CA ASN A 394 -15.35 -14.25 1.64
C ASN A 394 -15.76 -15.68 1.21
N LEU A 395 -16.42 -16.45 2.07
CA LEU A 395 -16.91 -17.82 1.74
C LEU A 395 -17.89 -17.85 0.55
N SER A 396 -18.60 -16.75 0.33
CA SER A 396 -19.63 -16.65 -0.71
C SER A 396 -19.11 -16.10 -2.03
N LYS A 397 -18.05 -15.29 -2.01
CA LYS A 397 -17.59 -14.50 -3.16
C LYS A 397 -16.13 -14.74 -3.54
N LEU A 398 -15.21 -14.68 -2.58
CA LEU A 398 -13.77 -14.59 -2.84
C LEU A 398 -13.07 -15.95 -2.65
N LYS A 399 -13.52 -16.76 -1.67
CA LYS A 399 -12.95 -18.07 -1.30
C LYS A 399 -11.45 -18.02 -0.96
N ASP A 400 -11.04 -16.93 -0.34
CA ASP A 400 -9.65 -16.67 0.03
C ASP A 400 -9.32 -17.30 1.40
N LEU A 401 -8.35 -18.21 1.44
CA LEU A 401 -7.96 -18.90 2.67
C LEU A 401 -7.35 -17.94 3.71
N TYR A 402 -6.52 -17.00 3.28
CA TYR A 402 -5.81 -16.08 4.15
C TYR A 402 -6.78 -15.18 4.92
N LEU A 403 -7.75 -14.57 4.22
CA LEU A 403 -8.80 -13.75 4.84
C LEU A 403 -9.58 -14.51 5.92
N HIS A 404 -9.86 -15.80 5.71
CA HIS A 404 -10.53 -16.63 6.70
C HIS A 404 -9.68 -16.84 7.94
N THR A 405 -8.43 -17.26 7.74
CA THR A 405 -7.49 -17.54 8.83
C THR A 405 -7.25 -16.30 9.67
N THR A 406 -7.00 -15.13 9.06
CA THR A 406 -6.76 -13.88 9.80
C THR A 406 -7.99 -13.44 10.62
N CYS A 407 -9.20 -13.56 10.05
CA CYS A 407 -10.43 -13.23 10.79
C CYS A 407 -10.67 -14.19 11.97
N LEU A 408 -10.51 -15.49 11.76
CA LEU A 408 -10.71 -16.51 12.78
C LEU A 408 -9.65 -16.42 13.89
N ALA A 409 -8.39 -16.16 13.53
CA ALA A 409 -7.29 -15.91 14.48
C ALA A 409 -7.59 -14.71 15.38
N THR A 410 -8.04 -13.60 14.78
CA THR A 410 -8.45 -12.39 15.53
C THR A 410 -9.61 -12.71 16.48
N LEU A 411 -10.64 -13.43 16.02
CA LEU A 411 -11.77 -13.86 16.86
C LEU A 411 -11.32 -14.78 18.01
N ALA A 412 -10.39 -15.70 17.75
CA ALA A 412 -9.84 -16.61 18.76
C ALA A 412 -9.05 -15.86 19.84
N ASN A 413 -8.26 -14.86 19.47
CA ASN A 413 -7.56 -14.01 20.43
C ASN A 413 -8.54 -13.24 21.32
N MET A 414 -9.64 -12.73 20.75
CA MET A 414 -10.65 -11.99 21.52
C MET A 414 -11.46 -12.89 22.46
N ALA A 415 -11.70 -14.15 22.08
CA ALA A 415 -12.67 -15.05 22.72
C ALA A 415 -12.55 -15.18 24.26
N PRO A 416 -11.34 -15.33 24.86
CA PRO A 416 -11.18 -15.46 26.31
C PRO A 416 -11.50 -14.16 27.09
N HIS A 417 -11.48 -13.01 26.40
CA HIS A 417 -11.63 -11.68 27.00
C HIS A 417 -13.00 -11.05 26.74
N VAL A 418 -13.90 -11.76 26.04
CA VAL A 418 -15.24 -11.29 25.71
C VAL A 418 -16.00 -10.89 26.98
N HIS A 419 -16.58 -9.69 26.97
CA HIS A 419 -17.41 -9.21 28.07
C HIS A 419 -18.66 -8.52 27.52
N ARG A 420 -19.84 -8.86 28.07
CA ARG A 420 -21.14 -8.32 27.67
C ARG A 420 -21.35 -8.32 26.15
N LEU A 421 -21.12 -9.47 25.52
CA LEU A 421 -21.40 -9.67 24.10
C LEU A 421 -22.89 -9.44 23.84
N SER A 422 -23.22 -8.60 22.87
CA SER A 422 -24.61 -8.35 22.50
C SER A 422 -25.29 -9.64 22.00
N ALA A 423 -26.59 -9.80 22.26
CA ALA A 423 -27.37 -10.95 21.77
C ALA A 423 -27.21 -11.16 20.26
N TYR A 424 -27.16 -10.07 19.50
CA TYR A 424 -26.95 -10.12 18.05
C TYR A 424 -25.55 -10.66 17.69
N ALA A 425 -24.49 -10.23 18.37
CA ALA A 425 -23.14 -10.76 18.14
C ALA A 425 -23.04 -12.25 18.54
N SER A 426 -23.65 -12.65 19.66
CA SER A 426 -23.76 -14.05 20.08
C SER A 426 -24.47 -14.92 19.03
N GLN A 427 -25.60 -14.45 18.51
CA GLN A 427 -26.33 -15.12 17.42
C GLN A 427 -25.46 -15.27 16.17
N ARG A 428 -24.69 -14.24 15.80
CA ARG A 428 -23.82 -14.28 14.62
C ARG A 428 -22.69 -15.30 14.78
N LEU A 429 -22.13 -15.41 15.98
CA LEU A 429 -21.09 -16.38 16.31
C LEU A 429 -21.59 -17.82 16.16
N VAL A 430 -22.74 -18.15 16.75
CA VAL A 430 -23.35 -19.48 16.60
C VAL A 430 -23.75 -19.75 15.15
N SER A 431 -24.26 -18.73 14.45
CA SER A 431 -24.58 -18.83 13.01
C SER A 431 -23.35 -19.11 12.14
N LEU A 432 -22.15 -18.69 12.55
CA LEU A 432 -20.92 -18.96 11.81
C LEU A 432 -20.62 -20.47 11.83
N PHE A 433 -20.67 -21.09 13.01
CA PHE A 433 -20.49 -22.53 13.17
C PHE A 433 -21.44 -23.31 12.27
N TYR A 434 -22.74 -23.07 12.39
CA TYR A 434 -23.76 -23.79 11.60
C TYR A 434 -23.55 -23.66 10.08
N MET A 435 -23.12 -22.48 9.64
CA MET A 435 -22.85 -22.20 8.23
C MET A 435 -21.64 -22.97 7.71
N LEU A 436 -20.55 -23.02 8.48
CA LEU A 436 -19.37 -23.83 8.17
C LEU A 436 -19.69 -25.33 8.20
N SER A 437 -20.45 -25.80 9.20
CA SER A 437 -20.83 -27.22 9.31
C SER A 437 -21.65 -27.66 8.11
N ARG A 438 -22.60 -26.83 7.66
CA ARG A 438 -23.39 -27.12 6.46
C ARG A 438 -22.53 -27.16 5.19
N LYS A 439 -21.50 -26.31 5.09
CA LYS A 439 -20.56 -26.31 3.96
C LYS A 439 -19.69 -27.57 3.96
N TYR A 440 -19.16 -27.94 5.13
CA TYR A 440 -18.42 -29.17 5.34
C TYR A 440 -19.24 -30.41 4.97
N ASN A 441 -20.44 -30.56 5.51
CA ASN A 441 -21.30 -31.73 5.22
C ASN A 441 -21.62 -31.86 3.74
N LYS A 442 -21.94 -30.75 3.07
CA LYS A 442 -22.19 -30.74 1.61
C LYS A 442 -20.96 -31.13 0.80
N LEU A 443 -19.76 -30.82 1.28
CA LEU A 443 -18.52 -31.18 0.60
C LEU A 443 -18.17 -32.66 0.85
N ALA A 444 -18.37 -33.14 2.08
CA ALA A 444 -18.20 -34.54 2.45
C ALA A 444 -19.13 -35.46 1.63
N GLU A 445 -20.42 -35.11 1.51
CA GLU A 445 -21.39 -35.86 0.70
C GLU A 445 -20.95 -35.96 -0.77
N ARG A 446 -20.36 -34.90 -1.34
CA ARG A 446 -19.84 -34.90 -2.73
C ARG A 446 -18.62 -35.79 -2.90
N ILE A 447 -17.79 -35.92 -1.86
CA ILE A 447 -16.63 -36.82 -1.87
C ILE A 447 -17.12 -38.27 -1.82
N ASP A 448 -18.06 -38.58 -0.91
CA ASP A 448 -18.64 -39.91 -0.77
C ASP A 448 -19.39 -40.36 -2.04
N ASP A 449 -20.19 -39.47 -2.66
CA ASP A 449 -20.92 -39.73 -3.91
C ASP A 449 -20.01 -40.03 -5.09
N LYS A 450 -18.80 -39.43 -5.12
CA LYS A 450 -17.82 -39.64 -6.20
C LYS A 450 -17.03 -40.91 -6.01
N ILE A 451 -16.59 -41.20 -4.79
CA ILE A 451 -15.92 -42.46 -4.43
C ILE A 451 -16.86 -43.66 -4.68
N GLY A 452 -18.18 -43.48 -4.48
CA GLY A 452 -19.18 -44.50 -4.73
C GLY A 452 -19.55 -44.73 -6.21
N LYS A 453 -19.17 -43.86 -7.15
CA LYS A 453 -19.66 -43.89 -8.55
C LYS A 453 -18.62 -44.06 -9.67
N SER A 454 -17.31 -44.16 -9.42
CA SER A 454 -16.37 -44.50 -10.52
C SER A 454 -15.03 -45.08 -10.07
N GLY A 455 -14.68 -46.23 -10.65
CA GLY A 455 -13.31 -46.74 -10.74
C GLY A 455 -12.66 -46.36 -12.07
N SER A 456 -12.33 -45.07 -12.27
CA SER A 456 -11.56 -44.62 -13.45
C SER A 456 -10.50 -43.57 -13.11
N VAL A 457 -9.40 -43.63 -13.85
CA VAL A 457 -8.02 -43.28 -13.45
C VAL A 457 -7.65 -41.79 -13.64
N GLU A 458 -8.59 -40.91 -14.03
CA GLU A 458 -8.31 -39.47 -14.23
C GLU A 458 -8.65 -38.58 -13.01
N GLN A 459 -9.03 -39.17 -11.87
CA GLN A 459 -9.56 -38.45 -10.69
C GLN A 459 -8.54 -38.00 -9.64
N GLY A 460 -7.25 -38.32 -9.79
CA GLY A 460 -6.23 -38.07 -8.76
C GLY A 460 -6.15 -36.62 -8.28
N SER A 461 -5.91 -35.67 -9.19
CA SER A 461 -5.70 -34.26 -8.79
C SER A 461 -6.99 -33.59 -8.28
N PHE A 462 -8.14 -33.86 -8.89
CA PHE A 462 -9.40 -33.22 -8.47
C PHE A 462 -9.91 -33.76 -7.13
N ALA A 463 -9.69 -35.05 -6.84
CA ALA A 463 -10.03 -35.63 -5.53
C ALA A 463 -9.11 -35.11 -4.42
N GLU A 464 -7.82 -34.92 -4.73
CA GLU A 464 -6.86 -34.26 -3.84
C GLU A 464 -7.27 -32.82 -3.52
N ASP A 465 -7.69 -32.04 -4.53
CA ASP A 465 -8.19 -30.66 -4.33
C ASP A 465 -9.45 -30.60 -3.44
N LEU A 466 -10.40 -31.52 -3.65
CA LEU A 466 -11.62 -31.61 -2.84
C LEU A 466 -11.33 -32.02 -1.39
N SER A 467 -10.36 -32.92 -1.20
CA SER A 467 -9.89 -33.36 0.11
C SER A 467 -9.19 -32.21 0.85
N ALA A 468 -8.33 -31.45 0.16
CA ALA A 468 -7.67 -30.27 0.71
C ALA A 468 -8.71 -29.20 1.13
N GLU A 469 -9.71 -28.93 0.30
CA GLU A 469 -10.81 -28.01 0.66
C GLU A 469 -11.58 -28.53 1.90
N LEU A 470 -11.82 -29.83 2.02
CA LEU A 470 -12.48 -30.42 3.19
C LEU A 470 -11.63 -30.28 4.46
N HIS A 471 -10.31 -30.48 4.36
CA HIS A 471 -9.38 -30.27 5.47
C HIS A 471 -9.41 -28.81 5.94
N ILE A 472 -9.42 -27.84 5.03
CA ILE A 472 -9.54 -26.41 5.36
C ILE A 472 -10.82 -26.13 6.17
N TYR A 473 -11.98 -26.63 5.72
CA TYR A 473 -13.22 -26.44 6.47
C TYR A 473 -13.21 -27.15 7.84
N THR A 474 -12.49 -28.27 7.96
CA THR A 474 -12.29 -28.96 9.24
C THR A 474 -11.52 -28.08 10.22
N ASP A 475 -10.43 -27.45 9.76
CA ASP A 475 -9.63 -26.54 10.58
C ASP A 475 -10.43 -25.28 10.97
N PHE A 476 -11.20 -24.71 10.05
CA PHE A 476 -12.09 -23.58 10.35
C PHE A 476 -13.14 -23.95 11.40
N LEU A 477 -13.77 -25.12 11.27
CA LEU A 477 -14.73 -25.60 12.24
C LEU A 477 -14.08 -25.78 13.60
N ARG A 478 -12.89 -26.39 13.64
CA ARG A 478 -12.13 -26.56 14.88
C ARG A 478 -11.84 -25.22 15.56
N ILE A 479 -11.35 -24.22 14.83
CA ILE A 479 -11.07 -22.90 15.41
C ILE A 479 -12.34 -22.25 15.95
N VAL A 480 -13.46 -22.31 15.21
CA VAL A 480 -14.76 -21.76 15.68
C VAL A 480 -15.26 -22.48 16.93
N LEU A 481 -15.06 -23.79 17.02
CA LEU A 481 -15.41 -24.56 18.20
C LEU A 481 -14.54 -24.22 19.40
N GLU A 482 -13.25 -23.99 19.19
CA GLU A 482 -12.33 -23.54 20.23
C GLU A 482 -12.66 -22.11 20.70
N ILE A 483 -13.08 -21.21 19.79
CA ILE A 483 -13.63 -19.87 20.12
C ILE A 483 -14.85 -19.99 21.04
N LEU A 484 -15.84 -20.81 20.65
CA LEU A 484 -17.05 -21.03 21.44
C LEU A 484 -16.70 -21.60 22.82
N ASN A 485 -15.82 -22.60 22.86
CA ASN A 485 -15.37 -23.19 24.11
C ASN A 485 -14.64 -22.19 25.01
N ALA A 486 -13.80 -21.31 24.46
CA ALA A 486 -13.11 -20.28 25.22
C ALA A 486 -14.10 -19.28 25.84
N ILE A 487 -15.12 -18.85 25.09
CA ILE A 487 -16.17 -17.96 25.63
C ILE A 487 -16.94 -18.67 26.75
N LEU A 488 -17.36 -19.92 26.53
CA LEU A 488 -18.10 -20.71 27.51
C LEU A 488 -17.29 -21.04 28.78
N THR A 489 -15.96 -21.19 28.65
CA THR A 489 -15.08 -21.55 29.77
C THR A 489 -14.64 -20.33 30.56
N TYR A 490 -14.18 -19.27 29.89
CA TYR A 490 -13.49 -18.13 30.53
C TYR A 490 -14.37 -16.89 30.67
N ALA A 491 -15.42 -16.78 29.85
CA ALA A 491 -16.22 -15.57 29.74
C ALA A 491 -17.71 -15.76 30.06
N LEU A 492 -18.18 -16.98 30.32
CA LEU A 492 -19.60 -17.29 30.53
C LEU A 492 -20.27 -16.47 31.65
N PRO A 493 -19.67 -16.28 32.85
CA PRO A 493 -20.28 -15.47 33.90
C PRO A 493 -20.49 -14.00 33.49
N ARG A 494 -19.80 -13.55 32.45
CA ARG A 494 -19.80 -12.18 31.93
C ARG A 494 -20.67 -12.03 30.67
N ASN A 495 -21.27 -13.10 30.16
CA ASN A 495 -21.99 -13.14 28.87
C ASN A 495 -23.28 -14.00 28.95
N PRO A 496 -24.29 -13.58 29.74
CA PRO A 496 -25.53 -14.35 29.89
C PRO A 496 -26.30 -14.51 28.58
N GLU A 497 -26.27 -13.51 27.69
CA GLU A 497 -26.94 -13.53 26.38
C GLU A 497 -26.48 -14.68 25.46
N VAL A 498 -25.22 -15.13 25.62
CA VAL A 498 -24.72 -16.30 24.90
C VAL A 498 -25.46 -17.55 25.38
N LEU A 499 -25.58 -17.72 26.70
CA LEU A 499 -26.31 -18.82 27.33
C LEU A 499 -27.79 -18.77 26.97
N ASP A 500 -28.42 -17.59 27.02
CA ASP A 500 -29.84 -17.42 26.71
C ASP A 500 -30.14 -17.71 25.24
N PHE A 501 -29.25 -17.32 24.31
CA PHE A 501 -29.41 -17.69 22.90
C PHE A 501 -29.22 -19.19 22.66
N PHE A 502 -28.21 -19.81 23.29
CA PHE A 502 -28.03 -21.26 23.26
C PHE A 502 -29.26 -21.99 23.81
N ASN A 503 -29.78 -21.55 24.97
CA ASN A 503 -30.97 -22.10 25.61
C ASN A 503 -32.21 -21.90 24.73
N SER A 504 -32.46 -20.71 24.20
CA SER A 504 -33.62 -20.44 23.33
C SER A 504 -33.61 -21.29 22.04
N ARG A 505 -32.42 -21.66 21.55
CA ARG A 505 -32.27 -22.58 20.42
C ARG A 505 -32.48 -24.04 20.80
N VAL A 506 -32.10 -24.43 22.01
CA VAL A 506 -32.46 -25.73 22.60
C VAL A 506 -33.97 -25.81 22.79
N ASP A 507 -34.60 -24.75 23.29
CA ASP A 507 -36.03 -24.63 23.53
C ASP A 507 -36.85 -24.59 22.23
N ALA A 508 -36.33 -23.98 21.16
CA ALA A 508 -36.98 -23.98 19.84
C ALA A 508 -37.03 -25.38 19.18
N HIS A 509 -36.30 -26.35 19.71
CA HIS A 509 -36.38 -27.76 19.31
C HIS A 509 -37.25 -28.61 20.27
N ALA A 510 -37.97 -27.97 21.20
CA ALA A 510 -38.91 -28.58 22.14
C ALA A 510 -40.31 -28.74 21.54
N GLU A 511 -40.57 -29.77 20.73
CA GLU A 511 -41.94 -29.96 20.21
C GLU A 511 -42.92 -30.60 21.20
N ASP A 512 -42.51 -31.11 22.37
CA ASP A 512 -43.44 -31.67 23.36
C ASP A 512 -42.98 -31.47 24.82
N GLY A 513 -43.23 -30.28 25.35
CA GLY A 513 -43.75 -29.99 26.71
C GLY A 513 -43.04 -30.46 27.99
N GLU A 514 -42.20 -31.49 27.99
CA GLU A 514 -41.47 -31.94 29.18
C GLU A 514 -40.01 -32.29 28.85
N TRP A 515 -39.17 -31.31 29.16
CA TRP A 515 -37.73 -31.50 29.27
C TRP A 515 -37.39 -32.09 30.64
N SER A 516 -36.98 -33.36 30.68
CA SER A 516 -36.23 -33.85 31.84
C SER A 516 -34.77 -33.38 31.72
N VAL A 517 -34.12 -33.19 32.87
CA VAL A 517 -32.67 -32.89 32.94
C VAL A 517 -31.89 -33.93 32.13
N GLU A 518 -32.30 -35.21 32.16
CA GLU A 518 -31.80 -36.28 31.29
C GLU A 518 -32.00 -36.07 29.78
N LYS A 519 -33.10 -35.45 29.32
CA LYS A 519 -33.36 -35.19 27.88
C LYS A 519 -32.59 -33.97 27.37
N VAL A 520 -32.47 -32.92 28.18
CA VAL A 520 -31.58 -31.78 27.88
C VAL A 520 -30.13 -32.23 27.91
N LEU A 521 -29.74 -33.01 28.92
CA LEU A 521 -28.44 -33.68 28.95
C LEU A 521 -28.30 -34.63 27.77
N GLN A 522 -29.29 -35.39 27.33
CA GLN A 522 -29.17 -36.24 26.14
C GLN A 522 -29.09 -35.44 24.84
N LEU A 523 -29.73 -34.28 24.70
CA LEU A 523 -29.64 -33.44 23.50
C LEU A 523 -28.30 -32.69 23.43
N VAL A 524 -27.86 -32.18 24.60
CA VAL A 524 -26.50 -31.68 24.79
C VAL A 524 -25.53 -32.82 24.57
N ILE A 525 -25.70 -34.01 25.15
CA ILE A 525 -24.86 -35.19 24.95
C ILE A 525 -25.02 -35.78 23.55
N ILE A 526 -26.06 -35.52 22.75
CA ILE A 526 -26.15 -36.01 21.35
C ILE A 526 -25.41 -35.04 20.43
N ASN A 527 -25.59 -33.72 20.62
CA ASN A 527 -24.80 -32.69 19.93
C ASN A 527 -23.35 -32.62 20.43
N CYS A 528 -23.13 -33.01 21.69
CA CYS A 528 -21.84 -33.22 22.35
C CYS A 528 -21.49 -34.72 22.39
N ARG A 529 -22.14 -35.64 21.66
CA ARG A 529 -21.64 -37.05 21.58
C ARG A 529 -20.49 -37.12 20.59
N SER A 530 -20.35 -36.09 19.76
CA SER A 530 -19.11 -35.67 19.12
C SER A 530 -18.10 -35.06 20.11
N TRP A 531 -18.53 -34.53 21.26
CA TRP A 531 -17.71 -33.86 22.28
C TRP A 531 -17.80 -34.53 23.66
N ARG A 532 -16.99 -35.57 23.87
CA ARG A 532 -16.97 -36.30 25.14
C ARG A 532 -16.63 -35.37 26.31
N GLY A 533 -17.51 -35.30 27.31
CA GLY A 533 -17.33 -34.50 28.54
C GLY A 533 -16.18 -34.95 29.45
N GLU A 534 -15.77 -36.22 29.40
CA GLU A 534 -14.50 -36.67 30.04
C GLU A 534 -13.25 -36.34 29.19
N GLY A 535 -13.47 -35.81 27.97
CA GLY A 535 -12.45 -35.41 27.01
C GLY A 535 -12.37 -33.91 26.72
N MET A 536 -13.30 -33.08 27.25
CA MET A 536 -13.17 -31.63 27.27
C MET A 536 -12.14 -31.23 28.33
N LYS A 537 -10.88 -31.53 28.04
CA LYS A 537 -9.74 -30.91 28.71
C LYS A 537 -9.79 -29.42 28.43
N MET A 538 -9.20 -28.60 29.31
CA MET A 538 -8.77 -27.26 28.90
C MET A 538 -7.98 -27.43 27.60
N PHE A 539 -8.56 -27.01 26.48
CA PHE A 539 -7.75 -26.76 25.30
C PHE A 539 -6.79 -25.65 25.68
N THR A 540 -5.53 -25.78 25.30
CA THR A 540 -4.57 -24.68 25.42
C THR A 540 -5.23 -23.44 24.81
N GLN A 541 -5.29 -22.35 25.58
CA GLN A 541 -5.85 -21.10 25.09
C GLN A 541 -5.21 -20.77 23.75
N LEU A 542 -6.03 -20.67 22.71
CA LEU A 542 -5.54 -20.26 21.40
C LEU A 542 -5.01 -18.83 21.52
N HIS A 543 -3.77 -18.66 21.08
CA HIS A 543 -3.16 -17.36 20.88
C HIS A 543 -2.50 -17.40 19.51
N PHE A 544 -2.94 -16.49 18.65
CA PHE A 544 -2.41 -16.34 17.31
C PHE A 544 -1.62 -15.04 17.25
N SER A 545 -0.40 -15.15 16.77
CA SER A 545 0.44 -14.00 16.47
C SER A 545 0.51 -13.79 14.96
N TYR A 546 0.58 -12.54 14.53
CA TYR A 546 0.90 -12.24 13.15
C TYR A 546 2.36 -12.60 12.91
N GLU A 547 2.58 -13.48 11.96
CA GLU A 547 3.90 -13.81 11.43
C GLU A 547 3.92 -13.35 9.97
N GLN A 548 4.87 -12.48 9.65
CA GLN A 548 5.08 -12.04 8.28
C GLN A 548 5.56 -13.24 7.45
N GLU A 549 5.04 -13.39 6.23
CA GLU A 549 5.48 -14.46 5.31
C GLU A 549 6.97 -14.35 5.00
N SER A 550 7.56 -15.44 4.47
CA SER A 550 9.01 -15.48 4.19
C SER A 550 9.45 -14.53 3.08
N HIS A 551 8.57 -14.22 2.13
CA HIS A 551 8.80 -13.34 0.99
C HIS A 551 7.78 -12.19 0.95
N PRO A 552 7.78 -11.29 1.95
CA PRO A 552 6.78 -10.22 2.02
C PRO A 552 6.85 -9.25 0.85
N GLU A 553 8.02 -9.10 0.22
CA GLU A 553 8.23 -8.29 -0.97
C GLU A 553 7.28 -8.65 -2.12
N GLU A 554 6.84 -9.91 -2.21
CA GLU A 554 5.91 -10.36 -3.25
C GLU A 554 4.55 -9.67 -3.18
N PHE A 555 4.12 -9.37 -1.96
CA PHE A 555 2.89 -8.64 -1.71
C PHE A 555 3.14 -7.13 -1.62
N PHE A 556 4.09 -6.71 -0.78
CA PHE A 556 4.26 -5.31 -0.41
C PHE A 556 4.88 -4.46 -1.53
N THR A 557 5.85 -4.98 -2.28
CA THR A 557 6.55 -4.18 -3.29
C THR A 557 5.60 -3.78 -4.43
N PRO A 558 4.86 -4.70 -5.07
CA PRO A 558 3.85 -4.31 -6.06
C PRO A 558 2.76 -3.44 -5.46
N TYR A 559 2.36 -3.69 -4.21
CA TYR A 559 1.32 -2.90 -3.59
C TYR A 559 1.72 -1.43 -3.39
N ILE A 560 2.90 -1.18 -2.82
CA ILE A 560 3.46 0.16 -2.60
C ILE A 560 3.59 0.90 -3.93
N TRP A 561 4.16 0.26 -4.95
CA TRP A 561 4.32 0.89 -6.25
C TRP A 561 3.00 1.17 -6.95
N ARG A 562 1.99 0.30 -6.82
CA ARG A 562 0.65 0.59 -7.34
C ARG A 562 0.07 1.87 -6.72
N LEU A 563 0.20 2.03 -5.40
CA LEU A 563 -0.23 3.24 -4.70
C LEU A 563 0.60 4.45 -5.13
N ALA A 564 1.92 4.32 -5.21
CA ALA A 564 2.81 5.38 -5.65
C ALA A 564 2.43 5.87 -7.05
N LEU A 565 2.29 4.98 -8.03
CA LEU A 565 1.88 5.31 -9.40
C LEU A 565 0.48 5.95 -9.47
N THR A 566 -0.45 5.50 -8.62
CA THR A 566 -1.81 6.06 -8.58
C THR A 566 -1.84 7.50 -8.06
N HIS A 567 -0.95 7.86 -7.13
CA HIS A 567 -1.01 9.12 -6.40
C HIS A 567 0.09 10.13 -6.75
N CYS A 568 1.21 9.72 -7.33
CA CYS A 568 2.35 10.61 -7.59
C CYS A 568 2.12 11.56 -8.77
N GLY A 569 1.16 11.25 -9.65
CA GLY A 569 0.89 12.04 -10.86
C GLY A 569 2.00 12.00 -11.91
N LEU A 570 2.97 11.10 -11.77
CA LEU A 570 4.02 10.86 -12.76
C LEU A 570 3.53 9.81 -13.77
N SER A 571 3.67 10.09 -15.06
CA SER A 571 3.35 9.14 -16.13
C SER A 571 4.55 8.25 -16.41
N PHE A 572 4.49 6.95 -16.06
CA PHE A 572 5.52 5.96 -16.37
C PHE A 572 5.13 5.14 -17.59
N ASN A 573 6.12 4.73 -18.40
CA ASN A 573 5.88 3.86 -19.56
C ASN A 573 5.39 2.47 -19.12
N PRO A 574 4.13 2.07 -19.36
CA PRO A 574 3.60 0.80 -18.89
C PRO A 574 4.33 -0.41 -19.50
N SER A 575 4.87 -0.27 -20.71
CA SER A 575 5.60 -1.34 -21.40
C SER A 575 6.97 -1.63 -20.79
N ALA A 576 7.51 -0.72 -19.98
CA ALA A 576 8.78 -0.91 -19.28
C ALA A 576 8.61 -1.54 -17.89
N ILE A 577 7.37 -1.65 -17.38
CA ILE A 577 7.10 -2.13 -16.02
C ILE A 577 6.94 -3.65 -16.03
N ASN A 578 7.81 -4.34 -15.29
CA ASN A 578 7.77 -5.80 -15.08
C ASN A 578 7.35 -6.19 -13.65
N LEU A 579 7.20 -5.22 -12.75
CA LEU A 579 6.90 -5.47 -11.33
C LEU A 579 5.51 -6.07 -11.10
N PHE A 580 4.52 -5.66 -11.89
CA PHE A 580 3.17 -6.18 -11.75
C PHE A 580 3.06 -7.52 -12.46
N PRO A 581 2.49 -8.55 -11.81
CA PRO A 581 2.19 -9.80 -12.50
C PRO A 581 1.29 -9.50 -13.69
N VAL A 582 1.58 -10.11 -14.84
CA VAL A 582 0.65 -10.13 -15.98
C VAL A 582 -0.63 -10.78 -15.47
N ASP A 583 -1.77 -10.09 -15.56
CA ASP A 583 -3.07 -10.63 -15.14
C ASP A 583 -3.32 -11.97 -15.83
N LEU A 584 -3.02 -13.08 -15.14
CA LEU A 584 -3.40 -14.43 -15.53
C LEU A 584 -4.87 -14.66 -15.19
N SER A 585 -5.79 -13.81 -15.66
CA SER A 585 -7.23 -14.00 -15.40
C SER A 585 -8.16 -13.26 -16.36
N VAL A 586 -8.20 -13.70 -17.63
CA VAL A 586 -9.43 -13.61 -18.44
C VAL A 586 -9.74 -14.92 -19.21
N GLU A 587 -8.75 -15.76 -19.56
CA GLU A 587 -9.02 -16.91 -20.44
C GLU A 587 -9.54 -18.20 -19.78
N LYS A 588 -9.45 -18.37 -18.46
CA LYS A 588 -9.93 -19.60 -17.78
C LYS A 588 -11.35 -19.54 -17.21
N LEU A 589 -12.06 -18.41 -17.37
CA LEU A 589 -13.44 -18.25 -16.89
C LEU A 589 -14.52 -18.34 -17.99
N ASN A 590 -14.13 -18.50 -19.26
CA ASN A 590 -15.07 -18.68 -20.38
C ASN A 590 -15.18 -20.13 -20.89
N GLY A 591 -14.59 -21.11 -20.18
CA GLY A 591 -14.57 -22.52 -20.61
C GLY A 591 -15.77 -23.38 -20.18
N TYR A 592 -16.74 -22.85 -19.44
CA TYR A 592 -17.92 -23.61 -19.03
C TYR A 592 -19.18 -22.74 -18.99
N GLY A 593 -19.92 -22.75 -20.09
CA GLY A 593 -21.31 -22.30 -20.12
C GLY A 593 -21.70 -21.63 -21.44
N GLY A 594 -22.35 -22.37 -22.34
CA GLY A 594 -22.99 -21.77 -23.51
C GLY A 594 -23.45 -22.74 -24.59
N ASP A 595 -24.26 -23.73 -24.25
CA ASP A 595 -25.19 -24.32 -25.23
C ASP A 595 -26.36 -23.33 -25.41
N ALA A 596 -26.45 -22.69 -26.57
CA ALA A 596 -27.68 -22.16 -27.17
C ALA A 596 -27.40 -21.57 -28.56
N ASP A 597 -27.72 -22.37 -29.58
CA ASP A 597 -28.19 -22.03 -30.93
C ASP A 597 -27.68 -20.77 -31.63
N LYS A 598 -27.00 -21.00 -32.78
CA LYS A 598 -27.38 -20.37 -34.06
C LYS A 598 -26.78 -21.11 -35.27
N HIS A 599 -27.69 -21.57 -36.11
CA HIS A 599 -27.49 -22.04 -37.48
C HIS A 599 -26.90 -20.97 -38.43
N GLN A 600 -26.28 -21.46 -39.52
CA GLN A 600 -25.91 -20.83 -40.82
C GLN A 600 -24.58 -20.05 -40.83
N ASN A 601 -23.63 -20.18 -41.78
CA ASN A 601 -23.62 -20.70 -43.16
C ASN A 601 -22.19 -21.07 -43.65
N GLY A 602 -22.11 -21.94 -44.67
CA GLY A 602 -21.06 -22.00 -45.71
C GLY A 602 -19.93 -23.01 -45.47
N GLU A 603 -19.43 -23.80 -46.41
CA GLU A 603 -19.69 -23.93 -47.86
C GLU A 603 -18.87 -25.15 -48.39
N LEU A 604 -19.28 -25.72 -49.54
CA LEU A 604 -18.53 -26.60 -50.48
C LEU A 604 -18.27 -28.06 -50.02
N ASP A 605 -18.43 -29.13 -50.81
CA ASP A 605 -18.62 -29.34 -52.25
C ASP A 605 -18.97 -30.83 -52.42
N GLN A 606 -19.94 -31.22 -53.27
CA GLN A 606 -19.86 -32.39 -54.17
C GLN A 606 -21.19 -32.68 -54.88
N ASN A 607 -21.08 -32.75 -56.22
CA ASN A 607 -22.10 -33.05 -57.20
C ASN A 607 -22.58 -34.53 -57.16
N GLU A 608 -23.92 -34.68 -57.20
CA GLU A 608 -24.74 -35.65 -57.97
C GLU A 608 -24.59 -37.19 -57.79
N PRO A 609 -25.61 -38.02 -58.17
CA PRO A 609 -26.99 -37.73 -58.58
C PRO A 609 -28.08 -38.59 -57.85
N LEU A 610 -29.32 -38.36 -58.30
CA LEU A 610 -30.63 -38.92 -57.97
C LEU A 610 -30.80 -40.47 -58.08
N GLU A 611 -31.92 -40.93 -57.51
CA GLU A 611 -32.61 -42.24 -57.65
C GLU A 611 -31.94 -43.40 -56.87
N VAL A 612 -32.57 -44.09 -55.91
CA VAL A 612 -33.98 -44.48 -55.66
C VAL A 612 -34.21 -44.58 -54.14
#